data_AF-A0A167JPH3-F1
#
_entry.id   AF-A0A167JPH3-F1
#
_cell.length_a   1.000
_cell.length_b   1.000
_cell.length_c   1.000
_cell.angle_alpha   90.00
_cell.angle_beta   90.00
_cell.angle_gamma   90.00
#
_symmetry.space_group_name_H-M   'P 1'
#
loop_
_entity.id
_entity.type
_entity.pdbx_description
1 polymer ?
#
loop_
_entity_poly.entity_id
_entity_poly.type
_entity_poly.pdbx_seq_one_letter_code
_entity_poly.pdbx_strand_id
1 'polypeptide(L)'
;MSQSLPDLTTTAILKDSMSARLRKAMVFPYIFNDYTFNLHNYSTNAPNSFLTLFHSILHYSSLDAFSVFLEYMRDLRLSGKLGTDVQLLYICALIGPALHRIEKLENTDADFLVELMHMVEQVTARMDMKDGWSTQALEQVFDFLHHIRTRFVKSAELTSQIRDIIKAMPPPTSQRLLRLVM
;
A
#
# COMPACT_ATOMS: atom_id res chain seq x y z
N MET A 1 -5.19 50.87 -16.13
CA MET A 1 -4.73 49.48 -15.90
C MET A 1 -5.29 48.99 -14.58
N SER A 2 -6.44 48.33 -14.60
CA SER A 2 -7.09 47.78 -13.40
C SER A 2 -6.36 46.50 -12.98
N GLN A 3 -5.52 46.58 -11.95
CA GLN A 3 -5.00 45.38 -11.28
C GLN A 3 -6.16 44.70 -10.54
N SER A 4 -6.61 43.56 -11.07
CA SER A 4 -7.56 42.70 -10.38
C SER A 4 -6.92 42.14 -9.13
N LEU A 5 -7.53 42.40 -7.96
CA LEU A 5 -7.14 41.83 -6.69
C LEU A 5 -7.15 40.28 -6.78
N PRO A 6 -6.14 39.59 -6.21
CA PRO A 6 -6.13 38.14 -6.20
C PRO A 6 -7.30 37.61 -5.38
N ASP A 7 -8.04 36.68 -5.96
CA ASP A 7 -9.23 36.07 -5.40
C ASP A 7 -8.92 35.35 -4.05
N LEU A 8 -9.37 35.94 -2.95
CA LEU A 8 -9.10 35.49 -1.57
C LEU A 8 -9.67 34.10 -1.29
N THR A 9 -10.71 33.70 -2.00
CA THR A 9 -11.33 32.37 -1.91
C THR A 9 -10.42 31.27 -2.44
N THR A 10 -9.73 31.52 -3.55
CA THR A 10 -8.81 30.56 -4.16
C THR A 10 -7.55 30.36 -3.30
N THR A 11 -7.04 31.43 -2.67
CA THR A 11 -5.88 31.36 -1.76
C THR A 11 -6.18 30.68 -0.44
N ALA A 12 -7.40 30.82 0.10
CA ALA A 12 -7.83 30.10 1.31
C ALA A 12 -7.94 28.58 1.07
N ILE A 13 -8.53 28.17 -0.06
CA ILE A 13 -8.68 26.75 -0.43
C ILE A 13 -7.31 26.08 -0.64
N LEU A 14 -6.38 26.78 -1.31
CA LEU A 14 -5.00 26.30 -1.48
C LEU A 14 -4.27 26.12 -0.15
N LYS A 15 -4.47 27.05 0.79
CA LYS A 15 -3.84 27.01 2.11
C LYS A 15 -4.37 25.88 2.99
N ASP A 16 -5.68 25.60 2.95
CA ASP A 16 -6.28 24.48 3.68
C ASP A 16 -5.85 23.12 3.11
N SER A 17 -5.80 23.00 1.77
CA SER A 17 -5.26 21.81 1.10
C SER A 17 -3.80 21.56 1.49
N MET A 18 -2.97 22.61 1.51
CA MET A 18 -1.56 22.51 1.89
C MET A 18 -1.38 22.18 3.39
N SER A 19 -2.23 22.71 4.27
CA SER A 19 -2.22 22.40 5.71
C SER A 19 -2.64 20.95 6.01
N ALA A 20 -3.65 20.43 5.31
CA ALA A 20 -4.05 19.03 5.40
C ALA A 20 -2.94 18.10 4.88
N ARG A 21 -2.27 18.49 3.79
CA ARG A 21 -1.11 17.77 3.23
C ARG A 21 0.07 17.71 4.19
N LEU A 22 0.43 18.83 4.82
CA LEU A 22 1.49 18.90 5.83
C LEU A 22 1.18 18.02 7.04
N ARG A 23 -0.06 18.04 7.54
CA ARG A 23 -0.49 17.15 8.64
C ARG A 23 -0.38 15.68 8.26
N LYS A 24 -0.82 15.27 7.06
CA LYS A 24 -0.69 13.88 6.58
C LYS A 24 0.78 13.46 6.46
N ALA A 25 1.66 14.35 6.00
CA ALA A 25 3.10 14.11 5.90
C ALA A 25 3.79 14.00 7.29
N MET A 26 3.33 14.75 8.29
CA MET A 26 3.89 14.70 9.65
C MET A 26 3.48 13.46 10.46
N VAL A 27 2.31 12.86 10.19
CA VAL A 27 1.81 11.65 10.89
C VAL A 27 2.40 10.36 10.31
N PHE A 28 2.75 10.38 9.03
CA PHE A 28 3.21 9.21 8.28
C PHE A 28 4.45 8.48 8.87
N PRO A 29 5.47 9.15 9.42
CA PRO A 29 6.61 8.47 10.07
C PRO A 29 6.24 7.73 11.37
N TYR A 30 5.17 8.13 12.04
CA TYR A 30 4.76 7.62 13.34
C TYR A 30 3.86 6.39 13.27
N ILE A 31 3.48 5.91 12.09
CA ILE A 31 2.71 4.67 11.95
C ILE A 31 3.65 3.46 11.83
N PHE A 32 4.78 3.64 11.12
CA PHE A 32 5.73 2.59 10.74
C PHE A 32 7.10 2.71 11.41
N ASN A 33 7.23 3.54 12.43
CA ASN A 33 8.41 3.60 13.28
C ASN A 33 8.71 2.22 13.90
N ASP A 34 9.99 1.94 14.13
CA ASP A 34 10.45 0.70 14.77
C ASP A 34 9.78 0.55 16.15
N TYR A 35 9.39 -0.67 16.54
CA TYR A 35 8.76 -0.90 17.85
C TYR A 35 9.69 -0.51 19.02
N THR A 36 11.00 -0.54 18.83
CA THR A 36 12.00 -0.06 19.79
C THR A 36 11.83 1.43 20.07
N PHE A 37 11.33 2.22 19.12
CA PHE A 37 10.96 3.61 19.34
C PHE A 37 9.88 3.73 20.43
N ASN A 38 8.85 2.89 20.37
CA ASN A 38 7.77 2.89 21.37
C ASN A 38 8.29 2.46 22.75
N LEU A 39 9.16 1.43 22.77
CA LEU A 39 9.80 0.94 23.99
C LEU A 39 10.67 2.02 24.66
N HIS A 40 11.50 2.72 23.89
CA HIS A 40 12.46 3.70 24.43
C HIS A 40 11.83 5.06 24.78
N ASN A 41 10.72 5.43 24.14
CA ASN A 41 10.05 6.71 24.37
C ASN A 41 8.78 6.60 25.24
N TYR A 42 8.47 5.41 25.76
CA TYR A 42 7.24 5.14 26.52
C TYR A 42 5.97 5.61 25.77
N SER A 43 5.97 5.49 24.45
CA SER A 43 4.87 5.91 23.59
C SER A 43 4.04 4.71 23.14
N THR A 44 2.77 4.95 22.83
CA THR A 44 1.86 3.92 22.32
C THR A 44 1.52 4.21 20.86
N ASN A 45 1.84 3.27 19.98
CA ASN A 45 1.42 3.27 18.58
C ASN A 45 0.69 1.94 18.29
N ALA A 46 -0.64 1.97 18.31
CA ALA A 46 -1.47 0.77 18.13
C ALA A 46 -1.20 0.04 16.80
N PRO A 47 -1.11 0.72 15.63
CA PRO A 47 -0.68 0.09 14.38
C PRO A 47 0.65 -0.66 14.49
N ASN A 48 1.68 -0.07 15.10
CA ASN A 48 2.97 -0.74 15.25
C ASN A 48 2.89 -1.93 16.23
N SER A 49 2.24 -1.76 17.38
CA SER A 49 2.07 -2.85 18.35
C SER A 49 1.33 -4.05 17.75
N PHE A 50 0.28 -3.80 16.96
CA PHE A 50 -0.41 -4.87 16.23
C PHE A 50 0.51 -5.53 15.20
N LEU A 51 1.26 -4.75 14.43
CA LEU A 51 2.17 -5.27 13.42
C LEU A 51 3.22 -6.20 14.04
N THR A 52 3.84 -5.78 15.15
CA THR A 52 4.79 -6.59 15.92
C THR A 52 4.17 -7.88 16.43
N LEU A 53 2.98 -7.81 17.03
CA LEU A 53 2.27 -8.99 17.52
C LEU A 53 1.90 -9.94 16.37
N PHE A 54 1.35 -9.41 15.28
CA PHE A 54 0.98 -10.18 14.10
C PHE A 54 2.18 -10.91 13.51
N HIS A 55 3.31 -10.22 13.31
CA HIS A 55 4.52 -10.86 12.80
C HIS A 55 5.08 -11.91 13.76
N SER A 56 4.98 -11.69 15.07
CA SER A 56 5.40 -12.68 16.08
C SER A 56 4.53 -13.95 16.00
N ILE A 57 3.20 -13.80 15.97
CA ILE A 57 2.26 -14.93 15.83
C ILE A 57 2.50 -15.64 14.51
N LEU A 58 2.55 -14.89 13.41
CA LEU A 58 2.71 -15.43 12.08
C LEU A 58 4.02 -16.22 11.98
N HIS A 59 5.13 -15.69 12.50
CA HIS A 59 6.45 -16.35 12.50
C HIS A 59 6.42 -17.77 13.07
N TYR A 60 5.69 -17.99 14.16
CA TYR A 60 5.57 -19.31 14.81
C TYR A 60 4.40 -20.17 14.30
N SER A 61 3.57 -19.65 13.38
CA SER A 61 2.42 -20.38 12.84
C SER A 61 2.82 -21.40 11.77
N SER A 62 1.97 -22.40 11.51
CA SER A 62 2.13 -23.31 10.36
C SER A 62 1.95 -22.56 9.02
N LEU A 63 2.24 -23.25 7.91
CA LEU A 63 2.02 -22.67 6.57
C LEU A 63 0.52 -22.47 6.27
N ASP A 64 -0.37 -23.24 6.91
CA ASP A 64 -1.83 -23.12 6.71
C ASP A 64 -2.37 -21.74 7.15
N ALA A 65 -1.67 -21.07 8.07
CA ALA A 65 -2.03 -19.71 8.49
C ALA A 65 -1.99 -18.71 7.33
N PHE A 66 -1.18 -18.96 6.29
CA PHE A 66 -1.15 -18.13 5.10
C PHE A 66 -2.39 -18.30 4.22
N SER A 67 -2.99 -19.49 4.17
CA SER A 67 -4.27 -19.68 3.47
C SER A 67 -5.37 -18.85 4.14
N VAL A 68 -5.44 -18.87 5.47
CA VAL A 68 -6.37 -18.03 6.24
C VAL A 68 -6.08 -16.54 6.04
N PHE A 69 -4.81 -16.15 6.01
CA PHE A 69 -4.43 -14.76 5.79
C PHE A 69 -4.81 -14.27 4.39
N LEU A 70 -4.64 -15.11 3.36
CA LEU A 70 -5.06 -14.81 2.00
C LEU A 70 -6.59 -14.67 1.89
N GLU A 71 -7.35 -15.54 2.54
CA GLU A 71 -8.81 -15.44 2.62
C GLU A 71 -9.23 -14.11 3.29
N TYR A 72 -8.59 -13.75 4.40
CA TYR A 72 -8.83 -12.47 5.05
C TYR A 72 -8.51 -11.27 4.15
N MET A 73 -7.44 -11.34 3.34
CA MET A 73 -7.14 -10.30 2.36
C MET A 73 -8.27 -10.15 1.33
N ARG A 74 -8.76 -11.27 0.78
CA ARG A 74 -9.90 -11.27 -0.16
C ARG A 74 -11.14 -10.64 0.47
N ASP A 75 -11.50 -11.04 1.68
CA ASP A 75 -12.62 -10.48 2.43
C ASP A 75 -12.46 -8.99 2.70
N LEU A 76 -11.24 -8.55 3.05
CA LEU A 76 -10.95 -7.15 3.28
C LEU A 76 -11.16 -6.31 2.02
N ARG A 77 -10.66 -6.77 0.86
CA ARG A 77 -10.89 -6.10 -0.43
C ARG A 77 -12.38 -5.99 -0.74
N LEU A 78 -13.12 -7.10 -0.60
CA LEU A 78 -14.55 -7.16 -0.88
C LEU A 78 -15.39 -6.33 0.10
N SER A 79 -14.93 -6.15 1.34
CA SER A 79 -15.62 -5.33 2.35
C SER A 79 -15.67 -3.84 2.00
N GLY A 80 -14.84 -3.37 1.07
CA GLY A 80 -14.73 -1.97 0.68
C GLY A 80 -14.09 -1.05 1.72
N LYS A 81 -13.65 -1.59 2.88
CA LYS A 81 -13.01 -0.86 3.99
C LYS A 81 -11.60 -0.36 3.66
N LEU A 82 -10.94 -0.98 2.68
CA LEU A 82 -9.64 -0.53 2.17
C LEU A 82 -9.86 0.66 1.23
N GLY A 83 -9.43 1.85 1.67
CA GLY A 83 -9.70 3.10 0.94
C GLY A 83 -8.53 4.07 0.88
N THR A 84 -7.45 3.86 1.64
CA THR A 84 -6.32 4.80 1.67
C THR A 84 -4.98 4.13 1.35
N ASP A 85 -4.10 4.89 0.72
CA ASP A 85 -2.68 4.61 0.52
C ASP A 85 -1.95 4.14 1.79
N VAL A 86 -2.23 4.75 2.95
CA VAL A 86 -1.63 4.35 4.23
C VAL A 86 -2.08 2.95 4.67
N GLN A 87 -3.36 2.60 4.47
CA GLN A 87 -3.85 1.26 4.76
C GLN A 87 -3.21 0.24 3.80
N LEU A 88 -3.07 0.59 2.52
CA LEU A 88 -2.39 -0.24 1.53
C LEU A 88 -0.92 -0.49 1.92
N LEU A 89 -0.19 0.55 2.34
CA LEU A 89 1.16 0.39 2.85
C LEU A 89 1.21 -0.49 4.11
N TYR A 90 0.19 -0.41 4.98
CA TYR A 90 0.08 -1.27 6.14
C TYR A 90 -0.09 -2.75 5.77
N ILE A 91 -0.85 -3.06 4.72
CA ILE A 91 -0.93 -4.41 4.15
C ILE A 91 0.44 -4.86 3.64
N CYS A 92 1.18 -4.01 2.91
CA CYS A 92 2.54 -4.32 2.49
C CYS A 92 3.47 -4.61 3.68
N ALA A 93 3.35 -3.86 4.77
CA ALA A 93 4.11 -4.08 5.98
C ALA A 93 3.75 -5.41 6.68
N LEU A 94 2.48 -5.83 6.65
CA LEU A 94 2.06 -7.14 7.17
C LEU A 94 2.70 -8.29 6.37
N ILE A 95 2.69 -8.18 5.03
CA ILE A 95 3.14 -9.26 4.14
C ILE A 95 4.67 -9.31 4.06
N GLY A 96 5.35 -8.15 4.02
CA GLY A 96 6.78 -8.01 3.70
C GLY A 96 7.70 -9.00 4.43
N PRO A 97 7.72 -9.03 5.76
CA PRO A 97 8.56 -9.97 6.51
C PRO A 97 8.22 -11.45 6.28
N ALA A 98 6.99 -11.74 5.85
CA ALA A 98 6.49 -13.10 5.65
C ALA A 98 6.65 -13.62 4.22
N LEU A 99 7.04 -12.77 3.25
CA LEU A 99 7.19 -13.14 1.83
C LEU A 99 8.05 -14.39 1.60
N HIS A 100 9.16 -14.53 2.34
CA HIS A 100 10.07 -15.67 2.22
C HIS A 100 9.43 -17.02 2.63
N ARG A 101 8.33 -16.97 3.39
CA ARG A 101 7.54 -18.15 3.77
C ARG A 101 6.39 -18.36 2.79
N ILE A 102 5.75 -17.28 2.36
CA ILE A 102 4.70 -17.31 1.33
C ILE A 102 5.26 -17.94 0.04
N GLU A 103 6.49 -17.60 -0.36
CA GLU A 103 7.15 -18.17 -1.53
C GLU A 103 7.31 -19.71 -1.49
N LYS A 104 7.26 -20.31 -0.30
CA LYS A 104 7.35 -21.77 -0.12
C LYS A 104 6.01 -22.48 -0.27
N LEU A 105 4.91 -21.73 -0.37
CA LEU A 105 3.59 -22.30 -0.57
C LEU A 105 3.43 -22.72 -2.02
N GLU A 106 2.98 -23.94 -2.26
CA GLU A 106 2.63 -24.38 -3.60
C GLU A 106 1.37 -23.65 -4.08
N ASN A 107 1.44 -23.00 -5.25
CA ASN A 107 0.34 -22.32 -5.95
C ASN A 107 -0.31 -21.12 -5.23
N THR A 108 0.01 -20.84 -3.97
CA THR A 108 -0.61 -19.77 -3.17
C THR A 108 0.19 -18.45 -3.23
N ASP A 109 1.48 -18.51 -3.58
CA ASP A 109 2.34 -17.33 -3.69
C ASP A 109 1.86 -16.34 -4.78
N ALA A 110 1.44 -16.88 -5.93
CA ALA A 110 0.81 -16.14 -7.02
C ALA A 110 -0.47 -15.42 -6.54
N ASP A 111 -1.33 -16.12 -5.80
CA ASP A 111 -2.60 -15.58 -5.30
C ASP A 111 -2.40 -14.38 -4.37
N PHE A 112 -1.37 -14.40 -3.51
CA PHE A 112 -1.04 -13.26 -2.65
C PHE A 112 -0.69 -12.01 -3.46
N LEU A 113 0.11 -12.17 -4.52
CA LEU A 113 0.48 -11.04 -5.38
C LEU A 113 -0.73 -10.52 -6.17
N VAL A 114 -1.55 -11.42 -6.73
CA VAL A 114 -2.76 -11.05 -7.46
C VAL A 114 -3.73 -10.27 -6.56
N GLU A 115 -3.96 -10.76 -5.34
CA GLU A 115 -4.85 -10.09 -4.38
C GLU A 115 -4.29 -8.73 -3.97
N LEU A 116 -2.98 -8.62 -3.73
CA LEU A 116 -2.32 -7.35 -3.47
C LEU A 116 -2.48 -6.37 -4.65
N MET A 117 -2.33 -6.83 -5.89
CA MET A 117 -2.49 -5.99 -7.08
C MET A 117 -3.93 -5.48 -7.24
N HIS A 118 -4.94 -6.29 -6.93
CA HIS A 118 -6.34 -5.83 -6.90
C HIS A 118 -6.62 -4.83 -5.78
N MET A 119 -5.97 -4.96 -4.62
CA MET A 119 -6.06 -3.96 -3.56
C MET A 119 -5.44 -2.62 -3.99
N VAL A 120 -4.31 -2.65 -4.71
CA VAL A 120 -3.67 -1.46 -5.29
C VAL A 120 -4.60 -0.79 -6.29
N GLU A 121 -5.20 -1.57 -7.20
CA GLU A 121 -6.20 -1.09 -8.16
C GLU A 121 -7.36 -0.39 -7.45
N GLN A 122 -7.98 -1.05 -6.47
CA GLN A 122 -9.14 -0.53 -5.74
C GLN A 122 -8.84 0.78 -5.01
N VAL A 123 -7.69 0.86 -4.33
CA VAL A 123 -7.30 2.06 -3.57
C VAL A 123 -6.97 3.20 -4.53
N THR A 124 -6.17 2.94 -5.57
CA THR A 124 -5.74 3.99 -6.50
C THR A 124 -6.88 4.52 -7.37
N ALA A 125 -7.88 3.69 -7.70
CA ALA A 125 -9.11 4.13 -8.37
C ALA A 125 -9.92 5.15 -7.56
N ARG A 126 -9.77 5.18 -6.23
CA ARG A 126 -10.44 6.12 -5.33
C ARG A 126 -9.61 7.38 -5.03
N MET A 127 -8.34 7.39 -5.45
CA MET A 127 -7.43 8.51 -5.18
C MET A 127 -7.50 9.55 -6.29
N ASP A 128 -7.55 10.83 -5.91
CA ASP A 128 -7.39 11.94 -6.86
C ASP A 128 -5.90 12.14 -7.16
N MET A 129 -5.42 11.47 -8.22
CA MET A 129 -4.03 11.51 -8.68
C MET A 129 -3.82 12.48 -9.85
N LYS A 130 -4.67 13.51 -9.97
CA LYS A 130 -4.49 14.57 -10.97
C LYS A 130 -3.10 15.22 -10.82
N ASP A 131 -2.58 15.70 -11.95
CA ASP A 131 -1.27 16.34 -12.07
C ASP A 131 -0.07 15.45 -11.68
N GLY A 132 -0.26 14.12 -11.67
CA GLY A 132 0.82 13.17 -11.36
C GLY A 132 1.21 13.15 -9.89
N TRP A 133 0.36 13.69 -9.00
CA TRP A 133 0.61 13.68 -7.57
C TRP A 133 0.49 12.27 -7.00
N SER A 134 1.48 11.89 -6.19
CA SER A 134 1.52 10.63 -5.45
C SER A 134 1.94 10.91 -4.01
N THR A 135 1.40 10.14 -3.08
CA THR A 135 1.77 10.26 -1.67
C THR A 135 3.01 9.45 -1.37
N GLN A 136 3.75 9.83 -0.32
CA GLN A 136 4.90 9.06 0.14
C GLN A 136 4.54 7.61 0.48
N ALA A 137 3.32 7.38 0.99
CA ALA A 137 2.79 6.05 1.25
C ALA A 137 2.68 5.22 -0.03
N LEU A 138 2.09 5.80 -1.07
CA LEU A 138 1.88 5.13 -2.34
C LEU A 138 3.20 4.89 -3.09
N GLU A 139 4.16 5.82 -3.05
CA GLU A 139 5.49 5.59 -3.62
C GLU A 139 6.20 4.39 -2.95
N GLN A 140 6.11 4.26 -1.61
CA GLN A 140 6.66 3.09 -0.92
C GLN A 140 5.97 1.77 -1.30
N VAL A 141 4.66 1.80 -1.55
CA VAL A 141 3.95 0.64 -2.08
C VAL A 141 4.50 0.27 -3.46
N PHE A 142 4.72 1.24 -4.36
CA PHE A 142 5.29 0.98 -5.67
C PHE A 142 6.71 0.40 -5.59
N ASP A 143 7.56 0.95 -4.73
CA ASP A 143 8.92 0.43 -4.53
C ASP A 143 8.89 -0.99 -3.97
N PHE A 144 8.00 -1.27 -3.02
CA PHE A 144 7.79 -2.61 -2.48
C PHE A 144 7.34 -3.60 -3.57
N LEU A 145 6.37 -3.23 -4.41
CA LEU A 145 5.90 -4.08 -5.51
C LEU A 145 7.02 -4.42 -6.50
N HIS A 146 7.88 -3.44 -6.82
CA HIS A 146 9.06 -3.68 -7.65
C HIS A 146 10.08 -4.60 -6.96
N HIS A 147 10.28 -4.43 -5.66
CA HIS A 147 11.19 -5.26 -4.86
C HIS A 147 10.78 -6.74 -4.87
N ILE A 148 9.47 -7.02 -4.75
CA ILE A 148 8.97 -8.40 -4.67
C ILE A 148 8.77 -9.06 -6.03
N ARG A 149 8.75 -8.28 -7.14
CA ARG A 149 8.49 -8.77 -8.51
C ARG A 149 9.19 -10.08 -8.82
N THR A 150 10.51 -10.13 -8.65
CA THR A 150 11.35 -11.26 -9.08
C THR A 150 11.09 -12.54 -8.30
N ARG A 151 10.47 -12.44 -7.11
CA ARG A 151 10.17 -13.59 -6.25
C ARG A 151 8.80 -14.20 -6.52
N PHE A 152 7.87 -13.44 -7.07
CA PHE A 152 6.47 -13.86 -7.21
C PHE A 152 6.01 -13.96 -8.66
N VAL A 153 6.55 -13.14 -9.58
CA VAL A 153 6.19 -13.18 -11.00
C VAL A 153 7.06 -14.21 -11.73
N LYS A 154 6.73 -15.50 -11.54
CA LYS A 154 7.52 -16.64 -12.07
C LYS A 154 6.99 -17.21 -13.40
N SER A 155 5.72 -16.97 -13.74
CA SER A 155 5.08 -17.52 -14.93
C SER A 155 4.60 -16.44 -15.91
N ALA A 156 4.55 -16.79 -17.21
CA ALA A 156 4.01 -15.93 -18.25
C ALA A 156 2.51 -15.65 -18.05
N GLU A 157 1.77 -16.64 -17.55
CA GLU A 157 0.34 -16.52 -17.23
C GLU A 157 0.11 -15.48 -16.12
N LEU A 158 0.83 -15.58 -15.00
CA LEU A 158 0.75 -14.60 -13.92
C LEU A 158 1.20 -13.21 -14.37
N THR A 159 2.22 -13.13 -15.23
CA THR A 159 2.66 -11.86 -15.83
C THR A 159 1.54 -11.22 -16.65
N SER A 160 0.79 -12.02 -17.43
CA SER A 160 -0.35 -11.53 -18.21
C SER A 160 -1.47 -11.07 -17.29
N GLN A 161 -1.82 -11.87 -16.28
CA GLN A 161 -2.87 -11.53 -15.31
C GLN A 161 -2.57 -10.20 -14.61
N ILE A 162 -1.34 -10.03 -14.09
CA ILE A 162 -0.92 -8.79 -13.42
C ILE A 162 -0.92 -7.62 -14.41
N ARG A 163 -0.52 -7.83 -15.66
CA ARG A 163 -0.57 -6.78 -16.70
C ARG A 163 -1.99 -6.30 -16.94
N ASP A 164 -2.96 -7.21 -16.97
CA ASP A 164 -4.36 -6.86 -17.18
C ASP A 164 -4.92 -6.03 -16.01
N ILE A 165 -4.56 -6.39 -14.77
CA ILE A 165 -4.89 -5.59 -13.58
C ILE A 165 -4.25 -4.19 -13.67
N ILE A 166 -2.96 -4.09 -14.03
CA ILE A 166 -2.26 -2.79 -14.15
C ILE A 166 -2.90 -1.91 -15.23
N LYS A 167 -3.38 -2.48 -16.33
CA LYS A 167 -4.04 -1.72 -17.41
C LYS A 167 -5.40 -1.17 -17.00
N ALA A 168 -6.07 -1.79 -16.02
CA ALA A 168 -7.34 -1.30 -15.48
C ALA A 168 -7.17 -0.12 -14.51
N MET A 169 -5.96 0.09 -13.97
CA MET A 169 -5.67 1.18 -13.04
C MET A 169 -5.65 2.57 -13.71
N PRO A 170 -5.83 3.65 -12.93
CA PRO A 170 -5.67 5.01 -13.45
C PRO A 170 -4.30 5.25 -14.12
N PRO A 171 -4.22 6.09 -15.17
CA PRO A 171 -2.99 6.24 -15.96
C PRO A 171 -1.70 6.53 -15.17
N PRO A 172 -1.70 7.42 -14.15
CA PRO A 172 -0.48 7.68 -13.36
C PRO A 172 0.06 6.41 -12.67
N THR A 173 -0.84 5.61 -12.10
CA THR A 173 -0.51 4.34 -11.43
C THR A 173 -0.08 3.29 -12.44
N SER A 174 -0.85 3.15 -13.52
CA SER A 174 -0.59 2.17 -14.57
C SER A 174 0.81 2.38 -15.18
N GLN A 175 1.16 3.62 -15.51
CA GLN A 175 2.48 3.97 -16.05
C GLN A 175 3.63 3.64 -15.08
N ARG A 176 3.43 3.85 -13.78
CA ARG A 176 4.43 3.51 -12.76
C ARG A 176 4.63 2.01 -12.62
N LEU A 177 3.54 1.23 -12.65
CA LEU A 177 3.58 -0.21 -12.41
C LEU A 177 3.79 -1.04 -13.68
N LEU A 178 3.63 -0.49 -14.89
CA LEU A 178 3.78 -1.26 -16.13
C LEU A 178 5.16 -1.93 -16.23
N ARG A 179 6.20 -1.29 -15.68
CA ARG A 179 7.57 -1.82 -15.60
C ARG A 179 7.70 -3.07 -14.73
N LEU A 180 6.71 -3.37 -13.89
CA LEU A 180 6.65 -4.58 -13.09
C LEU A 180 6.45 -5.83 -13.97
N VAL A 181 5.82 -5.69 -15.14
CA VAL A 181 5.49 -6.79 -16.05
C VAL A 181 6.15 -6.65 -17.42
N MET A 182 6.99 -5.63 -17.64
CA MET A 182 7.89 -5.56 -18.80
C MET A 182 9.13 -6.40 -18.56
#